data_AF-A0A1M5HRA1-F1
#
_entry.id   AF-A0A1M5HRA1-F1
#
_cell.length_a   1.000
_cell.length_b   1.000
_cell.length_c   1.000
_cell.angle_alpha   90.00
_cell.angle_beta   90.00
_cell.angle_gamma   90.00
#
_symmetry.space_group_name_H-M   'P 1'
#
loop_
_entity.id
_entity.type
_entity.pdbx_description
1 polymer ?
#
loop_
_entity_poly.entity_id
_entity_poly.type
_entity_poly.pdbx_seq_one_letter_code
_entity_poly.pdbx_strand_id
1 'polypeptide(L)'
;MIKSGGFFFLLLLSMQIAVAQDRQFVYDNKVYLPEIRTVQCYNMQKEQSLPVIALNSNEQLYFSFDDLSGGSKLFSYTIEQCTSDWKPSRLSPLDYLEGLSEDRITEYKYSFSTLQKYTNYSLILPNSQIKPKISGNYLLKVYEEGNPQQAVLSQRFYVVNKQVDAGVNITASQQVSLRQTNQKIDLTIAHRTPIQNPSLDLKAVIMQNGIPQTAILNTNPTFIRPGALVYNDLNGNDFQAGNEFRKFDIRSFRYKAENVQEIIREDTAINVTLFTDINGNATKFTNRFDENGNFFIRNSEGRDPNTDSDYANVQFSLNATPPNAGGEAYVVGRFNNYVLNEASKLSYEPSRRRFYKNIKLKQGLYDYKYVWLDKKTGKTDESVFEGSFFETENTYQVFVYYRRPGSRWEELIGFSNVNTTKR
;
A
#
# COMPACT_ATOMS: atom_id res chain seq x y z
N MET A 1 -51.83 -51.81 38.66
CA MET A 1 -51.08 -50.54 38.76
C MET A 1 -49.61 -50.83 38.55
N ILE A 2 -49.03 -50.47 37.40
CA ILE A 2 -47.65 -50.01 37.22
C ILE A 2 -47.61 -49.34 35.83
N LYS A 3 -46.99 -48.16 35.81
CA LYS A 3 -47.13 -47.11 34.80
C LYS A 3 -46.19 -47.29 33.61
N SER A 4 -46.65 -46.71 32.51
CA SER A 4 -46.00 -46.39 31.25
C SER A 4 -44.62 -45.73 31.38
N GLY A 5 -43.74 -46.01 30.41
CA GLY A 5 -42.49 -45.28 30.20
C GLY A 5 -41.99 -45.43 28.77
N GLY A 6 -42.63 -44.72 27.83
CA GLY A 6 -42.14 -44.61 26.45
C GLY A 6 -41.00 -43.59 26.38
N PHE A 7 -39.82 -44.02 25.97
CA PHE A 7 -38.65 -43.19 25.78
C PHE A 7 -38.74 -42.51 24.40
N PHE A 8 -39.00 -41.21 24.38
CA PHE A 8 -39.03 -40.40 23.15
C PHE A 8 -37.64 -39.79 22.95
N PHE A 9 -36.89 -40.28 21.96
CA PHE A 9 -35.56 -39.79 21.63
C PHE A 9 -35.69 -38.55 20.73
N LEU A 10 -35.43 -37.37 21.29
CA LEU A 10 -35.50 -36.09 20.58
C LEU A 10 -34.15 -35.82 19.90
N LEU A 11 -34.10 -35.96 18.57
CA LEU A 11 -32.92 -35.65 17.76
C LEU A 11 -32.84 -34.12 17.56
N LEU A 12 -31.98 -33.45 18.32
CA LEU A 12 -31.65 -32.02 18.12
C LEU A 12 -30.70 -31.89 16.93
N LEU A 13 -31.25 -31.55 15.77
CA LEU A 13 -30.51 -31.22 14.56
C LEU A 13 -29.89 -29.81 14.72
N SER A 14 -28.61 -29.74 15.07
CA SER A 14 -27.86 -28.48 15.07
C SER A 14 -27.59 -28.04 13.63
N MET A 15 -28.45 -27.19 13.07
CA MET A 15 -28.15 -26.44 11.83
C MET A 15 -26.98 -25.51 12.10
N GLN A 16 -25.77 -25.90 11.69
CA GLN A 16 -24.68 -24.98 11.51
C GLN A 16 -24.97 -24.14 10.26
N ILE A 17 -25.50 -22.94 10.46
CA ILE A 17 -25.57 -21.94 9.39
C ILE A 17 -24.13 -21.49 9.14
N ALA A 18 -23.47 -22.11 8.15
CA ALA A 18 -22.28 -21.55 7.55
C ALA A 18 -22.71 -20.26 6.84
N VAL A 19 -22.51 -19.12 7.50
CA VAL A 19 -22.62 -17.83 6.83
C VAL A 19 -21.47 -17.77 5.83
N ALA A 20 -21.76 -18.05 4.56
CA ALA A 20 -20.86 -17.68 3.48
C ALA A 20 -20.73 -16.15 3.54
N GLN A 21 -19.60 -15.66 4.03
CA GLN A 21 -19.26 -14.25 3.89
C GLN A 21 -19.08 -13.99 2.41
N ASP A 22 -20.01 -13.26 1.80
CA ASP A 22 -19.85 -12.76 0.44
C ASP A 22 -18.66 -11.79 0.46
N ARG A 23 -17.49 -12.26 0.01
CA ARG A 23 -16.24 -11.49 0.06
C ARG A 23 -16.22 -10.54 -1.13
N GLN A 24 -16.92 -9.43 -0.99
CA GLN A 24 -16.92 -8.40 -2.03
C GLN A 24 -15.57 -7.65 -2.05
N PHE A 25 -15.08 -7.38 -3.26
CA PHE A 25 -13.94 -6.51 -3.45
C PHE A 25 -14.22 -5.09 -2.96
N VAL A 26 -13.33 -4.58 -2.11
CA VAL A 26 -13.17 -3.14 -1.87
C VAL A 26 -12.24 -2.57 -2.94
N TYR A 27 -12.45 -1.30 -3.29
CA TYR A 27 -11.65 -0.61 -4.31
C TYR A 27 -10.35 -0.06 -3.74
N ASP A 28 -9.62 -0.91 -3.01
CA ASP A 28 -8.34 -0.60 -2.35
C ASP A 28 -7.34 -1.75 -2.50
N ASN A 29 -6.07 -1.50 -2.16
CA ASN A 29 -5.08 -2.54 -1.98
C ASN A 29 -5.47 -3.39 -0.78
N LYS A 30 -5.95 -4.60 -1.01
CA LYS A 30 -6.45 -5.47 0.06
C LYS A 30 -6.12 -6.92 -0.22
N VAL A 31 -5.71 -7.61 0.83
CA VAL A 31 -5.59 -9.07 0.86
C VAL A 31 -6.76 -9.61 1.67
N TYR A 32 -7.54 -10.53 1.10
CA TYR A 32 -8.74 -11.11 1.73
C TYR A 32 -8.45 -12.46 2.39
N LEU A 33 -7.37 -13.12 1.98
CA LEU A 33 -6.93 -14.42 2.46
C LEU A 33 -5.68 -14.30 3.34
N PRO A 34 -5.67 -14.77 4.59
CA PRO A 34 -4.53 -14.62 5.51
C PRO A 34 -3.25 -15.36 5.07
N GLU A 35 -3.40 -16.40 4.25
CA GLU A 35 -2.31 -17.16 3.63
C GLU A 35 -1.64 -16.44 2.47
N ILE A 36 -2.29 -15.42 1.89
CA ILE A 36 -1.71 -14.62 0.82
C ILE A 36 -0.80 -13.56 1.43
N ARG A 37 0.47 -13.54 1.00
CA ARG A 37 1.51 -12.68 1.57
C ARG A 37 2.39 -12.07 0.49
N THR A 38 3.15 -11.06 0.90
CA THR A 38 4.19 -10.43 0.07
C THR A 38 3.65 -9.98 -1.29
N VAL A 39 2.52 -9.27 -1.27
CA VAL A 39 1.96 -8.69 -2.49
C VAL A 39 2.87 -7.55 -2.95
N GLN A 40 3.34 -7.63 -4.20
CA GLN A 40 4.16 -6.62 -4.84
C GLN A 40 3.48 -6.14 -6.13
N CYS A 41 3.51 -4.84 -6.36
CA CYS A 41 3.09 -4.24 -7.62
C CYS A 41 3.91 -2.98 -7.88
N TYR A 42 4.66 -2.96 -8.98
CA TYR A 42 5.53 -1.86 -9.36
C TYR A 42 5.78 -1.85 -10.87
N ASN A 43 6.26 -0.71 -11.40
CA ASN A 43 6.68 -0.61 -12.80
C ASN A 43 8.02 -1.36 -12.99
N MET A 44 8.09 -2.24 -13.98
CA MET A 44 9.28 -3.09 -14.23
C MET A 44 10.56 -2.29 -14.48
N GLN A 45 10.47 -1.02 -14.86
CA GLN A 45 11.64 -0.14 -14.99
C GLN A 45 12.29 0.22 -13.65
N LYS A 46 11.53 0.18 -12.55
CA LYS A 46 12.02 0.49 -11.21
C LYS A 46 11.27 -0.33 -10.15
N GLU A 47 11.97 -1.30 -9.58
CA GLU A 47 11.45 -2.12 -8.48
C GLU A 47 10.94 -1.24 -7.33
N GLN A 48 9.79 -1.62 -6.77
CA GLN A 48 9.10 -0.85 -5.73
C GLN A 48 8.75 0.60 -6.12
N SER A 49 8.70 0.98 -7.40
CA SER A 49 8.03 2.24 -7.78
C SER A 49 6.52 2.15 -7.49
N LEU A 50 5.81 3.28 -7.43
CA LEU A 50 4.35 3.23 -7.55
C LEU A 50 3.96 2.54 -8.86
N PRO A 51 2.86 1.77 -8.89
CA PRO A 51 2.41 1.04 -10.06
C PRO A 51 1.72 1.98 -11.05
N VAL A 52 2.53 2.79 -11.74
CA VAL A 52 2.10 3.73 -12.78
C VAL A 52 2.77 3.32 -14.09
N ILE A 53 1.99 3.28 -15.18
CA ILE A 53 2.48 3.06 -16.54
C ILE A 53 1.92 4.10 -17.51
N ALA A 54 2.69 4.47 -18.53
CA ALA A 54 2.20 5.31 -19.62
C ALA A 54 1.30 4.53 -20.59
N LEU A 55 0.13 5.10 -20.92
CA LEU A 55 -0.78 4.58 -21.94
C LEU A 55 -0.07 4.53 -23.30
N ASN A 56 -0.28 3.46 -24.07
CA ASN A 56 0.36 3.24 -25.38
C ASN A 56 1.90 3.24 -25.35
N SER A 57 2.49 2.86 -24.22
CA SER A 57 3.94 2.64 -24.08
C SER A 57 4.26 1.14 -23.95
N ASN A 58 5.56 0.83 -23.91
CA ASN A 58 6.07 -0.51 -23.58
C ASN A 58 6.31 -0.70 -22.08
N GLU A 59 5.88 0.26 -21.24
CA GLU A 59 5.98 0.12 -19.78
C GLU A 59 5.02 -0.98 -19.30
N GLN A 60 5.51 -1.79 -18.37
CA GLN A 60 4.77 -2.89 -17.79
C GLN A 60 4.90 -2.86 -16.27
N LEU A 61 3.86 -3.34 -15.61
CA LEU A 61 3.81 -3.61 -14.18
C LEU A 61 4.17 -5.07 -13.95
N TYR A 62 5.03 -5.30 -12.96
CA TYR A 62 5.20 -6.61 -12.36
C TYR A 62 4.32 -6.70 -11.13
N PHE A 63 3.46 -7.71 -11.10
CA PHE A 63 2.61 -8.06 -9.98
C PHE A 63 2.98 -9.45 -9.48
N SER A 64 3.13 -9.62 -8.17
CA SER A 64 3.39 -10.92 -7.56
C SER A 64 2.82 -11.04 -6.16
N PHE A 65 2.61 -12.27 -5.72
CA PHE A 65 2.24 -12.61 -4.35
C PHE A 65 2.61 -14.07 -4.05
N ASP A 66 2.69 -14.42 -2.77
CA ASP A 66 2.86 -15.80 -2.32
C ASP A 66 1.57 -16.32 -1.70
N ASP A 67 1.26 -17.59 -1.97
CA ASP A 67 0.29 -18.37 -1.20
C ASP A 67 1.02 -19.30 -0.23
N LEU A 68 0.90 -19.04 1.07
CA LEU A 68 1.53 -19.82 2.14
C LEU A 68 0.87 -21.18 2.41
N SER A 69 -0.25 -21.52 1.76
CA SER A 69 -0.79 -22.88 1.84
C SER A 69 0.13 -23.90 1.15
N GLY A 70 0.98 -23.44 0.23
CA GLY A 70 1.70 -24.30 -0.70
C GLY A 70 0.75 -24.97 -1.71
N GLY A 71 1.31 -25.85 -2.55
CA GLY A 71 0.57 -26.50 -3.63
C GLY A 71 0.18 -25.53 -4.75
N SER A 72 -0.54 -26.03 -5.75
CA SER A 72 -1.04 -25.20 -6.86
C SER A 72 -2.51 -24.90 -6.66
N LYS A 73 -2.88 -23.63 -6.75
CA LYS A 73 -4.25 -23.17 -6.86
C LYS A 73 -4.45 -22.49 -8.21
N LEU A 74 -5.69 -22.45 -8.65
CA LEU A 74 -6.07 -21.72 -9.84
C LEU A 74 -6.56 -20.32 -9.46
N PHE A 75 -5.82 -19.30 -9.89
CA PHE A 75 -6.23 -17.92 -9.80
C PHE A 75 -6.61 -17.35 -11.17
N SER A 76 -7.74 -16.64 -11.21
CA SER A 76 -8.15 -15.78 -12.32
C SER A 76 -7.98 -14.32 -11.92
N TYR A 77 -7.84 -13.44 -12.92
CA TYR A 77 -7.73 -12.01 -12.71
C TYR A 77 -8.52 -11.20 -13.74
N THR A 78 -8.94 -10.01 -13.32
CA THR A 78 -9.48 -8.95 -14.17
C THR A 78 -8.92 -7.60 -13.71
N ILE A 79 -8.99 -6.59 -14.57
CA ILE A 79 -8.72 -5.21 -14.19
C ILE A 79 -9.97 -4.37 -14.43
N GLU A 80 -10.36 -3.57 -13.44
CA GLU A 80 -11.54 -2.70 -13.53
C GLU A 80 -11.14 -1.23 -13.48
N GLN A 81 -11.65 -0.44 -14.44
CA GLN A 81 -11.40 0.99 -14.48
C GLN A 81 -12.18 1.71 -13.37
N CYS A 82 -11.48 2.62 -12.69
CA CYS A 82 -11.97 3.39 -11.58
C CYS A 82 -11.91 4.91 -11.84
N THR A 83 -12.75 5.66 -11.16
CA THR A 83 -12.69 7.12 -11.07
C THR A 83 -11.50 7.59 -10.23
N SER A 84 -11.21 8.89 -10.27
CA SER A 84 -10.14 9.53 -9.47
C SER A 84 -10.25 9.29 -7.96
N ASP A 85 -11.47 9.07 -7.45
CA ASP A 85 -11.78 8.75 -6.05
C ASP A 85 -11.95 7.23 -5.79
N TRP A 86 -11.42 6.39 -6.69
CA TRP A 86 -11.42 4.93 -6.56
C TRP A 86 -12.81 4.29 -6.46
N LYS A 87 -13.80 4.83 -7.17
CA LYS A 87 -15.09 4.17 -7.37
C LYS A 87 -15.12 3.48 -8.73
N PRO A 88 -15.90 2.39 -8.90
CA PRO A 88 -16.09 1.80 -10.21
C PRO A 88 -16.69 2.82 -11.17
N SER A 89 -16.11 2.96 -12.36
CA SER A 89 -16.65 3.89 -13.36
C SER A 89 -17.91 3.40 -14.04
N ARG A 90 -18.25 2.11 -13.85
CA ARG A 90 -19.40 1.44 -14.50
C ARG A 90 -19.32 1.45 -16.02
N LEU A 91 -18.12 1.64 -16.58
CA LEU A 91 -17.87 1.44 -18.00
C LEU A 91 -17.95 -0.06 -18.33
N SER A 92 -18.37 -0.37 -19.56
CA SER A 92 -18.27 -1.73 -20.06
C SER A 92 -16.79 -2.07 -20.26
N PRO A 93 -16.32 -3.31 -19.96
CA PRO A 93 -14.97 -3.75 -20.28
C PRO A 93 -14.54 -3.46 -21.72
N LEU A 94 -15.47 -3.52 -22.68
CA LEU A 94 -15.21 -3.20 -24.09
C LEU A 94 -14.77 -1.74 -24.32
N ASP A 95 -15.24 -0.83 -23.46
CA ASP A 95 -14.92 0.61 -23.53
C ASP A 95 -13.48 0.90 -23.08
N TYR A 96 -12.92 0.09 -22.16
CA TYR A 96 -11.64 0.39 -21.51
C TYR A 96 -10.56 -0.69 -21.64
N LEU A 97 -10.87 -1.88 -22.18
CA LEU A 97 -9.93 -2.99 -22.41
C LEU A 97 -9.83 -3.38 -23.88
N GLU A 98 -8.61 -3.66 -24.30
CA GLU A 98 -8.26 -4.41 -25.52
C GLU A 98 -7.97 -5.86 -25.13
N GLY A 99 -8.59 -6.80 -25.84
CA GLY A 99 -8.50 -8.24 -25.56
C GLY A 99 -9.64 -8.77 -24.68
N LEU A 100 -9.30 -9.65 -23.74
CA LEU A 100 -10.22 -10.33 -22.83
C LEU A 100 -10.57 -9.44 -21.61
N SER A 101 -11.71 -9.73 -20.98
CA SER A 101 -12.10 -9.09 -19.71
C SER A 101 -11.57 -9.83 -18.49
N GLU A 102 -11.23 -11.10 -18.62
CA GLU A 102 -10.70 -11.97 -17.57
C GLU A 102 -9.70 -12.94 -18.20
N ASP A 103 -8.68 -13.32 -17.42
CA ASP A 103 -7.70 -14.34 -17.79
C ASP A 103 -7.15 -15.05 -16.54
N ARG A 104 -6.37 -16.12 -16.71
CA ARG A 104 -5.80 -16.94 -15.64
C ARG A 104 -4.35 -16.54 -15.34
N ILE A 105 -3.96 -16.61 -14.08
CA ILE A 105 -2.55 -16.47 -13.69
C ILE A 105 -1.87 -17.84 -13.89
N THR A 106 -1.07 -17.96 -14.95
CA THR A 106 -0.38 -19.22 -15.30
C THR A 106 1.05 -19.28 -14.79
N GLU A 107 1.68 -18.14 -14.52
CA GLU A 107 3.06 -18.06 -14.07
C GLU A 107 3.14 -18.24 -12.55
N TYR A 108 3.61 -19.41 -12.12
CA TYR A 108 3.84 -19.71 -10.71
C TYR A 108 5.05 -20.62 -10.49
N LYS A 109 5.65 -20.55 -9.31
CA LYS A 109 6.78 -21.39 -8.89
C LYS A 109 6.64 -21.80 -7.43
N TYR A 110 6.97 -23.05 -7.12
CA TYR A 110 7.01 -23.54 -5.75
C TYR A 110 8.22 -23.01 -4.99
N SER A 111 8.06 -22.80 -3.68
CA SER A 111 9.16 -22.50 -2.77
C SER A 111 10.17 -23.66 -2.76
N PHE A 112 11.45 -23.35 -2.72
CA PHE A 112 12.54 -24.31 -2.69
C PHE A 112 13.47 -24.03 -1.51
N SER A 113 13.85 -25.08 -0.77
CA SER A 113 14.77 -24.98 0.38
C SER A 113 14.34 -24.03 1.51
N THR A 114 13.03 -23.81 1.66
CA THR A 114 12.43 -23.03 2.76
C THR A 114 11.75 -23.93 3.79
N LEU A 115 11.70 -23.47 5.05
CA LEU A 115 10.88 -24.04 6.12
C LEU A 115 9.41 -23.74 5.87
N GLN A 116 9.05 -22.46 5.62
CA GLN A 116 7.71 -22.11 5.19
C GLN A 116 7.52 -22.50 3.72
N LYS A 117 6.65 -23.47 3.45
CA LYS A 117 6.24 -23.79 2.08
C LYS A 117 5.29 -22.73 1.55
N TYR A 118 5.48 -22.35 0.30
CA TYR A 118 4.58 -21.43 -0.39
C TYR A 118 4.67 -21.63 -1.91
N THR A 119 3.73 -21.03 -2.62
CA THR A 119 3.76 -20.94 -4.08
C THR A 119 3.74 -19.48 -4.47
N ASN A 120 4.75 -19.03 -5.20
CA ASN A 120 4.84 -17.67 -5.71
C ASN A 120 4.10 -17.59 -7.05
N TYR A 121 3.18 -16.64 -7.18
CA TYR A 121 2.45 -16.34 -8.40
C TYR A 121 2.89 -14.97 -8.92
N SER A 122 2.94 -14.83 -10.23
CA SER A 122 3.29 -13.55 -10.86
C SER A 122 2.47 -13.26 -12.12
N LEU A 123 2.35 -11.99 -12.43
CA LEU A 123 1.61 -11.48 -13.59
C LEU A 123 2.29 -10.21 -14.08
N ILE A 124 2.39 -10.07 -15.41
CA ILE A 124 2.84 -8.84 -16.05
C ILE A 124 1.63 -8.17 -16.72
N LEU A 125 1.47 -6.86 -16.51
CA LEU A 125 0.37 -6.05 -17.07
C LEU A 125 0.91 -4.76 -17.71
N PRO A 126 0.41 -4.33 -18.87
CA PRO A 126 -0.46 -5.06 -19.77
C PRO A 126 0.25 -6.28 -20.37
N ASN A 127 -0.54 -7.26 -20.81
CA ASN A 127 -0.06 -8.43 -21.54
C ASN A 127 -0.85 -8.62 -22.84
N SER A 128 -0.65 -9.75 -23.53
CA SER A 128 -1.32 -10.04 -24.80
C SER A 128 -2.83 -10.27 -24.68
N GLN A 129 -3.32 -10.61 -23.49
CA GLN A 129 -4.72 -10.91 -23.24
C GLN A 129 -5.48 -9.71 -22.73
N ILE A 130 -4.91 -8.93 -21.80
CA ILE A 130 -5.59 -7.80 -21.15
C ILE A 130 -4.72 -6.55 -21.21
N LYS A 131 -5.22 -5.53 -21.91
CA LYS A 131 -4.53 -4.23 -22.05
C LYS A 131 -5.49 -3.04 -21.88
N PRO A 132 -5.14 -2.04 -21.04
CA PRO A 132 -5.90 -0.78 -20.95
C PRO A 132 -5.94 -0.01 -22.27
N LYS A 133 -7.12 0.41 -22.71
CA LYS A 133 -7.35 1.30 -23.87
C LYS A 133 -7.36 2.78 -23.50
N ILE A 134 -7.71 3.10 -22.25
CA ILE A 134 -7.85 4.47 -21.76
C ILE A 134 -6.99 4.70 -20.53
N SER A 135 -6.66 5.96 -20.26
CA SER A 135 -5.98 6.36 -19.03
C SER A 135 -6.95 6.45 -17.85
N GLY A 136 -6.45 6.28 -16.64
CA GLY A 136 -7.22 6.40 -15.41
C GLY A 136 -6.68 5.49 -14.31
N ASN A 137 -7.50 5.30 -13.29
CA ASN A 137 -7.23 4.38 -12.21
C ASN A 137 -7.74 2.99 -12.59
N TYR A 138 -7.02 1.96 -12.15
CA TYR A 138 -7.40 0.57 -12.38
C TYR A 138 -7.22 -0.25 -11.12
N LEU A 139 -8.17 -1.14 -10.87
CA LEU A 139 -8.10 -2.12 -9.80
C LEU A 139 -7.92 -3.51 -10.41
N LEU A 140 -6.73 -4.09 -10.23
CA LEU A 140 -6.52 -5.52 -10.43
C LEU A 140 -7.26 -6.29 -9.34
N LYS A 141 -8.08 -7.25 -9.75
CA LYS A 141 -8.82 -8.16 -8.86
C LYS A 141 -8.37 -9.58 -9.17
N VAL A 142 -8.02 -10.33 -8.13
CA VAL A 142 -7.65 -11.74 -8.22
C VAL A 142 -8.61 -12.57 -7.38
N TYR A 143 -9.06 -13.70 -7.92
CA TYR A 143 -10.00 -14.61 -7.28
C TYR A 143 -9.71 -16.07 -7.64
N GLU A 144 -10.16 -16.98 -6.78
CA GLU A 144 -10.02 -18.43 -7.00
C GLU A 144 -11.05 -18.96 -8.01
N GLU A 145 -10.65 -19.96 -8.79
CA GLU A 145 -11.52 -20.80 -9.63
C GLU A 145 -12.43 -20.05 -10.63
N GLY A 146 -12.06 -18.82 -11.02
CA GLY A 146 -12.90 -17.99 -11.90
C GLY A 146 -14.18 -17.49 -11.24
N ASN A 147 -14.29 -17.54 -9.91
CA ASN A 147 -15.44 -17.06 -9.15
C ASN A 147 -15.12 -15.72 -8.46
N PRO A 148 -15.63 -14.57 -8.94
CA PRO A 148 -15.39 -13.27 -8.32
C PRO A 148 -15.82 -13.14 -6.85
N GLN A 149 -16.67 -14.03 -6.34
CA GLN A 149 -17.04 -14.05 -4.91
C GLN A 149 -15.97 -14.69 -4.02
N GLN A 150 -15.02 -15.42 -4.61
CA GLN A 150 -13.85 -15.96 -3.93
C GLN A 150 -12.68 -14.98 -4.07
N ALA A 151 -12.88 -13.73 -3.61
CA ALA A 151 -11.87 -12.69 -3.65
C ALA A 151 -10.60 -13.10 -2.87
N VAL A 152 -9.45 -12.96 -3.54
CA VAL A 152 -8.12 -13.30 -3.01
C VAL A 152 -7.39 -12.03 -2.58
N LEU A 153 -7.25 -11.10 -3.53
CA LEU A 153 -6.67 -9.78 -3.31
C LEU A 153 -7.15 -8.77 -4.37
N SER A 154 -7.02 -7.49 -4.04
CA SER A 154 -7.17 -6.37 -4.97
C SER A 154 -5.94 -5.46 -4.90
N GLN A 155 -5.54 -4.91 -6.05
CA GLN A 155 -4.35 -4.07 -6.20
C GLN A 155 -4.65 -2.89 -7.14
N ARG A 156 -4.48 -1.68 -6.63
CA ARG A 156 -4.57 -0.42 -7.35
C ARG A 156 -3.34 -0.22 -8.23
N PHE A 157 -3.56 0.27 -9.45
CA PHE A 157 -2.53 0.79 -10.33
C PHE A 157 -3.09 1.90 -11.23
N TYR A 158 -2.19 2.60 -11.92
CA TYR A 158 -2.50 3.81 -12.67
C TYR A 158 -2.00 3.70 -14.11
N VAL A 159 -2.81 4.20 -15.04
CA VAL A 159 -2.45 4.31 -16.46
C VAL A 159 -2.53 5.77 -16.85
N VAL A 160 -1.40 6.40 -17.14
CA VAL A 160 -1.32 7.85 -17.43
C VAL A 160 -1.22 8.11 -18.94
N ASN A 161 -2.03 9.02 -19.46
CA ASN A 161 -1.86 9.58 -20.80
C ASN A 161 -1.25 10.98 -20.67
N LYS A 162 0.08 11.09 -20.75
CA LYS A 162 0.80 12.33 -20.42
C LYS A 162 0.49 13.47 -21.42
N GLN A 163 -0.44 14.34 -21.05
CA GLN A 163 -0.86 15.54 -21.80
C GLN A 163 -0.47 16.84 -21.11
N VAL A 164 -0.26 16.81 -19.79
CA VAL A 164 0.13 17.96 -18.97
C VAL A 164 1.36 17.63 -18.13
N ASP A 165 2.09 18.67 -17.74
CA ASP A 165 3.22 18.57 -16.83
C ASP A 165 2.84 19.21 -15.49
N ALA A 166 3.06 18.50 -14.38
CA ALA A 166 2.78 18.95 -13.02
C ALA A 166 4.10 19.31 -12.31
N GLY A 167 4.43 20.60 -12.31
CA GLY A 167 5.58 21.13 -11.58
C GLY A 167 5.27 21.27 -10.10
N VAL A 168 6.19 20.82 -9.25
CA VAL A 168 6.09 20.88 -7.80
C VAL A 168 7.24 21.71 -7.23
N ASN A 169 6.92 22.64 -6.34
CA ASN A 169 7.90 23.35 -5.52
C ASN A 169 7.63 23.09 -4.04
N ILE A 170 8.66 22.66 -3.32
CA ILE A 170 8.57 22.29 -1.91
C ILE A 170 9.18 23.41 -1.07
N THR A 171 8.41 23.89 -0.09
CA THR A 171 8.80 25.00 0.79
C THR A 171 8.43 24.68 2.23
N ALA A 172 9.00 25.42 3.19
CA ALA A 172 8.57 25.33 4.57
C ALA A 172 7.15 25.89 4.73
N SER A 173 6.40 25.40 5.72
CA SER A 173 5.07 25.92 6.01
C SER A 173 5.09 27.44 6.27
N GLN A 174 4.07 28.12 5.74
CA GLN A 174 3.83 29.54 6.00
C GLN A 174 3.35 29.77 7.44
N GLN A 175 2.79 28.74 8.10
CA GLN A 175 2.41 28.80 9.50
C GLN A 175 3.66 28.67 10.38
N VAL A 176 3.91 29.68 11.22
CA VAL A 176 5.14 29.77 12.03
C VAL A 176 5.32 28.54 12.92
N SER A 177 4.24 28.00 13.49
CA SER A 177 4.25 26.81 14.34
C SER A 177 4.61 25.52 13.61
N LEU A 178 4.44 25.46 12.28
CA LEU A 178 4.65 24.25 11.46
C LEU A 178 5.91 24.33 10.59
N ARG A 179 6.59 25.48 10.58
CA ARG A 179 7.72 25.76 9.68
C ARG A 179 8.85 24.73 9.77
N GLN A 180 9.08 24.16 10.95
CA GLN A 180 10.14 23.18 11.20
C GLN A 180 9.65 21.73 11.11
N THR A 181 8.34 21.51 11.03
CA THR A 181 7.73 20.17 11.10
C THR A 181 7.08 19.75 9.79
N ASN A 182 6.76 20.70 8.91
CA ASN A 182 5.93 20.45 7.74
C ASN A 182 6.60 20.90 6.45
N GLN A 183 6.26 20.19 5.37
CA GLN A 183 6.62 20.49 3.99
C GLN A 183 5.36 20.94 3.22
N LYS A 184 5.39 22.18 2.71
CA LYS A 184 4.33 22.75 1.89
C LYS A 184 4.63 22.53 0.41
N ILE A 185 3.62 22.10 -0.34
CA ILE A 185 3.72 21.73 -1.75
C ILE A 185 2.96 22.73 -2.62
N ASP A 186 3.69 23.57 -3.33
CA ASP A 186 3.13 24.44 -4.37
C ASP A 186 3.10 23.70 -5.70
N LEU A 187 1.91 23.60 -6.30
CA LEU A 187 1.68 22.86 -7.54
C LEU A 187 1.37 23.83 -8.68
N THR A 188 2.02 23.62 -9.83
CA THR A 188 1.69 24.27 -11.10
C THR A 188 1.45 23.23 -12.18
N ILE A 189 0.27 23.23 -12.79
CA ILE A 189 -0.08 22.34 -13.90
C ILE A 189 0.02 23.13 -15.19
N ALA A 190 1.02 22.80 -16.01
CA ALA A 190 1.19 23.38 -17.34
C ALA A 190 0.35 22.60 -18.36
N HIS A 191 -0.46 23.30 -19.15
CA HIS A 191 -1.34 22.70 -20.15
C HIS A 191 -1.29 23.46 -21.48
N ARG A 192 -1.34 22.71 -22.59
CA ARG A 192 -1.34 23.30 -23.94
C ARG A 192 -2.75 23.54 -24.46
N THR A 193 -3.67 22.65 -24.13
CA THR A 193 -5.08 22.74 -24.53
C THR A 193 -5.87 23.57 -23.52
N PRO A 194 -6.74 24.50 -23.93
CA PRO A 194 -7.57 25.26 -23.01
C PRO A 194 -8.48 24.36 -22.17
N ILE A 195 -8.50 24.59 -20.85
CA ILE A 195 -9.40 23.94 -19.91
C ILE A 195 -10.44 24.99 -19.50
N GLN A 196 -11.68 24.83 -19.98
CA GLN A 196 -12.71 25.86 -19.86
C GLN A 196 -13.13 26.10 -18.40
N ASN A 197 -13.38 25.03 -17.64
CA ASN A 197 -13.77 25.12 -16.24
C ASN A 197 -12.83 24.28 -15.35
N PRO A 198 -11.60 24.74 -15.06
CA PRO A 198 -10.63 23.97 -14.30
C PRO A 198 -11.16 23.47 -12.94
N SER A 199 -11.96 24.28 -12.25
CA SER A 199 -12.55 23.92 -10.95
C SER A 199 -13.56 22.77 -10.99
N LEU A 200 -14.15 22.49 -12.15
CA LEU A 200 -15.13 21.41 -12.34
C LEU A 200 -14.51 20.21 -13.06
N ASP A 201 -13.67 20.49 -14.06
CA ASP A 201 -13.21 19.48 -15.00
C ASP A 201 -11.87 18.85 -14.57
N LEU A 202 -11.08 19.51 -13.71
CA LEU A 202 -9.75 19.05 -13.32
C LEU A 202 -9.67 18.77 -11.81
N LYS A 203 -8.99 17.67 -11.48
CA LYS A 203 -8.65 17.27 -10.11
C LYS A 203 -7.17 16.96 -10.05
N ALA A 204 -6.46 17.53 -9.11
CA ALA A 204 -5.09 17.13 -8.80
C ALA A 204 -5.02 16.49 -7.42
N VAL A 205 -4.38 15.33 -7.33
CA VAL A 205 -4.17 14.62 -6.06
C VAL A 205 -2.68 14.62 -5.76
N ILE A 206 -2.29 15.16 -4.61
CA ILE A 206 -0.91 15.13 -4.12
C ILE A 206 -0.83 14.09 -3.00
N MET A 207 0.12 13.16 -3.10
CA MET A 207 0.32 12.05 -2.17
C MET A 207 1.78 12.03 -1.70
N GLN A 208 2.01 11.79 -0.41
CA GLN A 208 3.34 11.67 0.19
C GLN A 208 3.75 10.20 0.28
N ASN A 209 4.97 9.88 -0.17
CA ASN A 209 5.63 8.57 -0.09
C ASN A 209 4.80 7.37 -0.59
N GLY A 210 3.90 7.60 -1.54
CA GLY A 210 3.01 6.57 -2.03
C GLY A 210 1.96 6.09 -1.03
N ILE A 211 1.70 6.85 0.04
CA ILE A 211 0.76 6.51 1.12
C ILE A 211 -0.61 7.13 0.82
N PRO A 212 -1.63 6.36 0.39
CA PRO A 212 -2.92 6.92 -0.03
C PRO A 212 -3.64 7.73 1.05
N GLN A 213 -3.41 7.42 2.32
CA GLN A 213 -4.00 8.09 3.48
C GLN A 213 -3.51 9.54 3.64
N THR A 214 -2.38 9.90 3.02
CA THR A 214 -1.84 11.27 3.03
C THR A 214 -2.40 12.14 1.90
N ALA A 215 -3.19 11.58 0.98
CA ALA A 215 -3.57 12.25 -0.25
C ALA A 215 -4.42 13.52 -0.01
N ILE A 216 -3.99 14.64 -0.61
CA ILE A 216 -4.73 15.91 -0.60
C ILE A 216 -5.28 16.20 -2.01
N LEU A 217 -6.60 16.37 -2.11
CA LEU A 217 -7.31 16.72 -3.33
C LEU A 217 -7.33 18.23 -3.55
N ASN A 218 -6.96 18.64 -4.76
CA ASN A 218 -6.95 20.01 -5.23
C ASN A 218 -7.91 20.14 -6.42
N THR A 219 -8.98 20.92 -6.24
CA THR A 219 -9.96 21.21 -7.31
C THR A 219 -9.94 22.66 -7.73
N ASN A 220 -9.64 23.59 -6.82
CA ASN A 220 -9.70 25.02 -7.10
C ASN A 220 -8.30 25.63 -7.23
N PRO A 221 -7.86 26.02 -8.43
CA PRO A 221 -6.61 26.77 -8.59
C PRO A 221 -6.71 28.13 -7.88
N THR A 222 -5.62 28.55 -7.24
CA THR A 222 -5.46 29.90 -6.71
C THR A 222 -5.36 30.93 -7.83
N PHE A 223 -4.65 30.57 -8.91
CA PHE A 223 -4.54 31.40 -10.11
C PHE A 223 -4.73 30.57 -11.38
N ILE A 224 -5.45 31.12 -12.34
CA ILE A 224 -5.57 30.61 -13.70
C ILE A 224 -4.82 31.58 -14.61
N ARG A 225 -3.77 31.11 -15.27
CA ARG A 225 -2.96 31.89 -16.21
C ARG A 225 -3.01 31.22 -17.59
N PRO A 226 -2.71 31.95 -18.69
CA PRO A 226 -2.56 31.33 -20.00
C PRO A 226 -1.57 30.15 -19.94
N GLY A 227 -2.06 28.94 -20.17
CA GLY A 227 -1.26 27.70 -20.18
C GLY A 227 -0.85 27.15 -18.81
N ALA A 228 -1.34 27.69 -17.70
CA ALA A 228 -0.98 27.20 -16.36
C ALA A 228 -2.10 27.36 -15.32
N LEU A 229 -2.28 26.32 -14.49
CA LEU A 229 -3.11 26.34 -13.28
C LEU A 229 -2.20 26.27 -12.05
N VAL A 230 -2.32 27.23 -11.14
CA VAL A 230 -1.46 27.34 -9.96
C VAL A 230 -2.26 27.07 -8.69
N TYR A 231 -1.77 26.15 -7.87
CA TYR A 231 -2.31 25.74 -6.58
C TYR A 231 -1.24 26.02 -5.51
N ASN A 232 -1.28 27.23 -4.94
CA ASN A 232 -0.28 27.71 -3.97
C ASN A 232 -0.93 28.47 -2.80
N ASP A 233 -2.16 28.10 -2.46
CA ASP A 233 -2.86 28.64 -1.28
C ASP A 233 -1.97 28.59 -0.03
N LEU A 234 -2.12 29.56 0.86
CA LEU A 234 -1.25 29.73 2.03
C LEU A 234 -1.27 28.52 2.96
N ASN A 235 -2.43 27.89 3.13
CA ASN A 235 -2.63 26.77 4.05
C ASN A 235 -2.94 25.45 3.31
N GLY A 236 -3.04 25.49 1.98
CA GLY A 236 -3.21 24.30 1.14
C GLY A 236 -1.93 23.48 1.02
N ASN A 237 -2.08 22.17 0.84
CA ASN A 237 -1.00 21.22 0.55
C ASN A 237 0.16 21.28 1.57
N ASP A 238 -0.17 21.46 2.84
CA ASP A 238 0.78 21.51 3.95
C ASP A 238 0.85 20.13 4.64
N PHE A 239 1.90 19.37 4.32
CA PHE A 239 2.08 17.99 4.78
C PHE A 239 2.96 17.95 6.01
N GLN A 240 2.57 17.13 6.98
CA GLN A 240 3.49 16.74 8.04
C GLN A 240 4.69 16.02 7.40
N ALA A 241 5.90 16.52 7.64
CA ALA A 241 7.09 15.99 6.97
C ALA A 241 7.49 14.61 7.52
N GLY A 242 7.10 14.29 8.76
CA GLY A 242 7.48 13.05 9.40
C GLY A 242 8.99 12.94 9.62
N ASN A 243 9.47 11.72 9.75
CA ASN A 243 10.89 11.40 9.88
C ASN A 243 11.26 10.30 8.87
N GLU A 244 12.56 10.06 8.71
CA GLU A 244 13.05 8.92 7.91
C GLU A 244 12.46 7.61 8.43
N PHE A 245 12.16 6.68 7.55
CA PHE A 245 11.66 5.37 7.92
C PHE A 245 12.69 4.61 8.77
N ARG A 246 12.19 3.84 9.73
CA ARG A 246 13.00 2.83 10.42
C ARG A 246 13.23 1.69 9.45
N LYS A 247 14.35 0.99 9.58
CA LYS A 247 14.69 -0.11 8.68
C LYS A 247 15.26 -1.30 9.42
N PHE A 248 15.09 -2.50 8.88
CA PHE A 248 15.79 -3.69 9.37
C PHE A 248 16.10 -4.64 8.22
N ASP A 249 17.16 -5.43 8.41
CA ASP A 249 17.69 -6.33 7.39
C ASP A 249 17.63 -7.79 7.86
N ILE A 250 16.81 -8.59 7.18
CA ILE A 250 16.71 -10.04 7.39
C ILE A 250 16.96 -10.79 6.07
N ARG A 251 17.84 -10.25 5.21
CA ARG A 251 18.25 -10.92 3.96
C ARG A 251 18.99 -12.23 4.19
N SER A 252 19.51 -12.43 5.40
CA SER A 252 20.11 -13.69 5.87
C SER A 252 19.56 -14.05 7.25
N PHE A 253 19.37 -15.35 7.48
CA PHE A 253 19.13 -15.90 8.82
C PHE A 253 20.38 -16.52 9.45
N ARG A 254 21.56 -16.32 8.86
CA ARG A 254 22.85 -16.87 9.35
C ARG A 254 23.61 -15.91 10.25
N TYR A 255 23.33 -14.61 10.14
CA TYR A 255 23.94 -13.56 10.94
C TYR A 255 22.92 -12.47 11.24
N LYS A 256 23.19 -11.67 12.27
CA LYS A 256 22.35 -10.56 12.69
C LYS A 256 22.79 -9.30 11.95
N ALA A 257 22.01 -8.85 10.97
CA ALA A 257 22.29 -7.63 10.23
C ALA A 257 21.67 -6.41 10.94
N GLU A 258 21.50 -5.30 10.20
CA GLU A 258 21.01 -4.04 10.76
C GLU A 258 19.66 -4.19 11.48
N ASN A 259 19.59 -3.63 12.68
CA ASN A 259 18.43 -3.61 13.57
C ASN A 259 17.84 -4.97 13.97
N VAL A 260 18.61 -6.06 13.79
CA VAL A 260 18.27 -7.41 14.30
C VAL A 260 19.01 -7.71 15.59
N GLN A 261 18.26 -7.96 16.68
CA GLN A 261 18.81 -8.31 17.98
C GLN A 261 19.07 -9.82 18.10
N GLU A 262 18.16 -10.64 17.60
CA GLU A 262 18.24 -12.10 17.74
C GLU A 262 17.58 -12.83 16.58
N ILE A 263 18.13 -13.99 16.23
CA ILE A 263 17.55 -14.93 15.27
C ILE A 263 17.60 -16.32 15.93
N ILE A 264 16.44 -16.92 16.10
CA ILE A 264 16.27 -18.28 16.63
C ILE A 264 15.69 -19.13 15.50
N ARG A 265 16.41 -20.19 15.13
CA ARG A 265 15.99 -21.14 14.10
C ARG A 265 15.57 -22.43 14.79
N GLU A 266 14.28 -22.73 14.71
CA GLU A 266 13.67 -23.95 15.19
C GLU A 266 13.39 -24.88 14.01
N ASP A 267 13.00 -26.13 14.28
CA ASP A 267 12.75 -27.12 13.23
C ASP A 267 11.60 -26.73 12.28
N THR A 268 10.65 -25.91 12.76
CA THR A 268 9.43 -25.55 12.01
C THR A 268 9.26 -24.05 11.79
N ALA A 269 10.10 -23.22 12.40
CA ALA A 269 9.95 -21.77 12.37
C ALA A 269 11.28 -21.02 12.53
N ILE A 270 11.31 -19.80 11.99
CA ILE A 270 12.38 -18.84 12.22
C ILE A 270 11.77 -17.67 12.97
N ASN A 271 12.32 -17.37 14.14
CA ASN A 271 11.89 -16.24 14.96
C ASN A 271 13.00 -15.19 14.94
N VAL A 272 12.63 -13.95 14.61
CA VAL A 272 13.55 -12.81 14.56
C VAL A 272 13.07 -11.77 15.56
N THR A 273 13.94 -11.35 16.46
CA THR A 273 13.69 -10.24 17.39
C THR A 273 14.46 -9.03 16.90
N LEU A 274 13.75 -7.93 16.62
CA LEU A 274 14.38 -6.65 16.31
C LEU A 274 14.83 -5.95 17.60
N PHE A 275 15.80 -5.04 17.49
CA PHE A 275 16.11 -4.16 18.62
C PHE A 275 14.88 -3.35 19.02
N THR A 276 14.74 -3.06 20.32
CA THR A 276 13.64 -2.21 20.78
C THR A 276 13.87 -0.77 20.34
N ASP A 277 12.97 -0.29 19.50
CA ASP A 277 12.91 1.08 19.03
C ASP A 277 12.66 2.05 20.17
N ILE A 278 13.30 3.22 20.12
CA ILE A 278 12.98 4.35 20.99
C ILE A 278 12.01 5.30 20.29
N ASN A 279 11.20 6.01 21.07
CA ASN A 279 10.35 7.08 20.55
C ASN A 279 11.23 8.12 19.81
N GLY A 280 10.88 8.37 18.55
CA GLY A 280 11.57 9.24 17.60
C GLY A 280 11.33 10.73 17.78
N ASN A 281 10.62 11.16 18.84
CA ASN A 281 10.51 12.57 19.25
C ASN A 281 11.84 13.14 19.80
N ALA A 282 12.88 13.07 18.98
CA ALA A 282 14.15 13.73 19.23
C ALA A 282 14.00 15.25 19.06
N THR A 283 14.84 16.02 19.75
CA THR A 283 14.86 17.49 19.60
C THR A 283 15.52 17.95 18.30
N LYS A 284 16.22 17.05 17.59
CA LYS A 284 16.96 17.35 16.37
C LYS A 284 16.78 16.24 15.34
N PHE A 285 16.67 16.64 14.08
CA PHE A 285 16.69 15.73 12.94
C PHE A 285 18.06 15.03 12.81
N THR A 286 18.04 13.76 12.40
CA THR A 286 19.24 13.01 12.03
C THR A 286 18.97 12.35 10.69
N ASN A 287 19.74 12.73 9.67
CA ASN A 287 19.62 12.12 8.36
C ASN A 287 19.99 10.63 8.44
N ARG A 288 19.10 9.77 7.96
CA ARG A 288 19.28 8.33 7.83
C ARG A 288 18.82 7.93 6.45
N PHE A 289 19.67 7.19 5.74
CA PHE A 289 19.27 6.64 4.46
C PHE A 289 18.21 5.55 4.65
N ASP A 290 17.08 5.74 3.99
CA ASP A 290 15.95 4.83 3.90
C ASP A 290 15.57 4.56 2.43
N GLU A 291 14.55 3.74 2.24
CA GLU A 291 13.94 3.44 0.94
C GLU A 291 12.52 4.01 0.84
N ASN A 292 12.23 5.10 1.59
CA ASN A 292 10.96 5.82 1.65
C ASN A 292 9.76 4.87 1.91
N GLY A 293 9.93 3.88 2.80
CA GLY A 293 8.86 2.97 3.22
C GLY A 293 8.75 1.70 2.38
N ASN A 294 9.62 1.52 1.38
CA ASN A 294 9.65 0.32 0.53
C ASN A 294 10.24 -0.90 1.25
N PHE A 295 10.09 -2.06 0.62
CA PHE A 295 10.71 -3.30 1.06
C PHE A 295 11.24 -4.07 -0.14
N PHE A 296 12.30 -4.86 0.05
CA PHE A 296 12.94 -5.61 -1.02
C PHE A 296 13.13 -7.05 -0.60
N ILE A 297 12.44 -7.96 -1.29
CA ILE A 297 12.60 -9.40 -1.08
C ILE A 297 13.95 -9.82 -1.63
N ARG A 298 14.81 -10.30 -0.75
CA ARG A 298 16.20 -10.62 -1.04
C ARG A 298 16.65 -11.74 -0.13
N ASN A 299 17.42 -12.65 -0.68
CA ASN A 299 18.08 -13.73 0.03
C ASN A 299 19.57 -13.67 -0.27
N SER A 300 20.39 -13.39 0.74
CA SER A 300 21.86 -13.29 0.57
C SER A 300 22.49 -14.64 0.21
N GLU A 301 21.83 -15.74 0.51
CA GLU A 301 22.29 -17.09 0.22
C GLU A 301 21.60 -17.73 -1.00
N GLY A 302 20.60 -17.04 -1.56
CA GLY A 302 19.73 -17.54 -2.61
C GLY A 302 20.18 -17.17 -4.04
N ARG A 303 19.48 -17.73 -5.02
CA ARG A 303 19.57 -17.38 -6.45
C ARG A 303 18.32 -16.67 -6.95
N ASP A 304 17.13 -17.10 -6.51
CA ASP A 304 15.85 -16.50 -6.88
C ASP A 304 15.07 -16.17 -5.60
N PRO A 305 15.17 -14.93 -5.09
CA PRO A 305 14.52 -14.51 -3.84
C PRO A 305 13.01 -14.72 -3.82
N ASN A 306 12.36 -14.85 -4.99
CA ASN A 306 10.92 -15.14 -5.04
C ASN A 306 10.62 -16.57 -4.57
N THR A 307 11.53 -17.52 -4.74
CA THR A 307 11.28 -18.95 -4.47
C THR A 307 12.15 -19.54 -3.36
N ASP A 308 13.29 -18.94 -3.06
CA ASP A 308 14.22 -19.46 -2.04
C ASP A 308 14.32 -18.61 -0.76
N SER A 309 13.65 -17.45 -0.69
CA SER A 309 13.56 -16.66 0.55
C SER A 309 12.53 -17.28 1.49
N ASP A 310 12.95 -17.57 2.71
CA ASP A 310 12.08 -18.16 3.73
C ASP A 310 11.30 -17.08 4.51
N TYR A 311 10.29 -17.51 5.28
CA TYR A 311 9.50 -16.63 6.14
C TYR A 311 9.91 -16.75 7.60
N ALA A 312 9.99 -15.63 8.29
CA ALA A 312 10.23 -15.55 9.72
C ALA A 312 9.11 -14.81 10.46
N ASN A 313 8.90 -15.16 11.72
CA ASN A 313 8.11 -14.37 12.66
C ASN A 313 8.99 -13.24 13.20
N VAL A 314 8.75 -12.01 12.74
CA VAL A 314 9.51 -10.83 13.13
C VAL A 314 8.81 -10.12 14.28
N GLN A 315 9.49 -9.99 15.41
CA GLN A 315 9.01 -9.25 16.57
C GLN A 315 9.47 -7.79 16.50
N PHE A 316 8.51 -6.91 16.29
CA PHE A 316 8.65 -5.47 16.43
C PHE A 316 8.49 -5.07 17.89
N SER A 317 9.24 -4.05 18.32
CA SER A 317 9.15 -3.55 19.68
C SER A 317 9.48 -2.07 19.78
N LEU A 318 8.58 -1.29 20.39
CA LEU A 318 8.71 0.17 20.57
C LEU A 318 8.61 0.54 22.06
N ASN A 319 9.66 1.13 22.61
CA ASN A 319 9.68 1.74 23.93
C ASN A 319 9.01 3.11 23.90
N ALA A 320 7.70 3.10 24.10
CA ALA A 320 6.86 4.29 24.20
C ALA A 320 5.61 3.98 25.05
N THR A 321 5.05 5.02 25.67
CA THR A 321 3.75 4.96 26.34
C THR A 321 2.64 5.44 25.40
N PRO A 322 1.40 4.95 25.54
CA PRO A 322 0.25 5.48 24.81
C PRO A 322 0.13 7.01 24.96
N PRO A 323 0.03 7.78 23.86
CA PRO A 323 -0.18 9.24 23.92
C PRO A 323 -1.47 9.62 24.66
N ASN A 324 -2.51 8.79 24.54
CA ASN A 324 -3.76 8.93 25.27
C ASN A 324 -4.40 7.55 25.52
N ALA A 325 -5.43 7.49 26.37
CA ALA A 325 -6.11 6.25 26.74
C ALA A 325 -7.08 5.70 25.67
N GLY A 326 -7.36 6.46 24.61
CA GLY A 326 -8.42 6.21 23.62
C GLY A 326 -7.94 5.90 22.21
N GLY A 327 -6.72 5.39 22.05
CA GLY A 327 -6.15 5.08 20.73
C GLY A 327 -5.40 3.77 20.68
N GLU A 328 -4.88 3.46 19.50
CA GLU A 328 -4.16 2.23 19.18
C GLU A 328 -2.88 2.54 18.40
N ALA A 329 -1.83 1.77 18.67
CA ALA A 329 -0.56 1.85 17.95
C ALA A 329 -0.47 0.75 16.90
N TYR A 330 0.11 1.07 15.74
CA TYR A 330 0.30 0.14 14.62
C TYR A 330 1.72 0.23 14.11
N VAL A 331 2.24 -0.88 13.57
CA VAL A 331 3.45 -0.90 12.75
C VAL A 331 3.06 -1.02 11.27
N VAL A 332 3.55 -0.09 10.47
CA VAL A 332 3.16 0.03 9.07
C VAL A 332 4.35 0.23 8.15
N GLY A 333 4.19 -0.19 6.91
CA GLY A 333 5.12 0.07 5.82
C GLY A 333 4.46 -0.36 4.51
N ARG A 334 5.18 -0.25 3.40
CA ARG A 334 4.63 -0.72 2.12
C ARG A 334 4.33 -2.22 2.12
N PHE A 335 5.07 -3.02 2.90
CA PHE A 335 4.87 -4.47 3.02
C PHE A 335 3.48 -4.87 3.54
N ASN A 336 2.74 -3.96 4.19
CA ASN A 336 1.36 -4.17 4.63
C ASN A 336 0.40 -3.08 4.10
N ASN A 337 0.77 -2.39 3.02
CA ASN A 337 0.00 -1.32 2.38
C ASN A 337 -0.40 -0.19 3.34
N TYR A 338 0.37 0.03 4.41
CA TYR A 338 0.06 1.01 5.45
C TYR A 338 -1.32 0.80 6.12
N VAL A 339 -1.86 -0.42 6.06
CA VAL A 339 -3.21 -0.71 6.56
C VAL A 339 -3.19 -0.81 8.09
N LEU A 340 -4.09 -0.08 8.75
CA LEU A 340 -4.32 -0.14 10.19
C LEU A 340 -5.39 -1.18 10.50
N ASN A 341 -4.98 -2.40 10.86
CA ASN A 341 -5.87 -3.50 11.19
C ASN A 341 -5.26 -4.39 12.30
N GLU A 342 -5.95 -5.46 12.68
CA GLU A 342 -5.46 -6.36 13.74
C GLU A 342 -4.12 -7.05 13.39
N ALA A 343 -3.75 -7.16 12.10
CA ALA A 343 -2.46 -7.71 11.69
C ALA A 343 -1.29 -6.74 11.93
N SER A 344 -1.52 -5.43 11.87
CA SER A 344 -0.51 -4.38 12.12
C SER A 344 -0.58 -3.77 13.52
N LYS A 345 -1.67 -3.98 14.26
CA LYS A 345 -1.88 -3.45 15.61
C LYS A 345 -0.91 -4.04 16.64
N LEU A 346 -0.27 -3.15 17.40
CA LEU A 346 0.66 -3.46 18.48
C LEU A 346 -0.08 -3.68 19.79
N SER A 347 0.40 -4.65 20.58
CA SER A 347 -0.03 -4.84 21.97
C SER A 347 0.83 -3.98 22.89
N TYR A 348 0.23 -3.40 23.93
CA TYR A 348 0.95 -2.63 24.94
C TYR A 348 1.19 -3.47 26.21
N GLU A 349 2.43 -3.46 26.70
CA GLU A 349 2.86 -4.12 27.94
C GLU A 349 3.18 -3.05 29.01
N PRO A 350 2.28 -2.76 29.97
CA PRO A 350 2.46 -1.68 30.94
C PRO A 350 3.67 -1.86 31.86
N SER A 351 3.99 -3.11 32.24
CA SER A 351 5.11 -3.44 33.13
C SER A 351 6.46 -3.08 32.52
N ARG A 352 6.58 -3.10 31.18
CA ARG A 352 7.79 -2.75 30.43
C ARG A 352 7.68 -1.43 29.68
N ARG A 353 6.53 -0.76 29.74
CA ARG A 353 6.21 0.50 29.03
C ARG A 353 6.53 0.41 27.54
N ARG A 354 6.06 -0.65 26.90
CA ARG A 354 6.49 -1.02 25.55
C ARG A 354 5.35 -1.57 24.71
N PHE A 355 5.33 -1.20 23.43
CA PHE A 355 4.50 -1.81 22.40
C PHE A 355 5.24 -2.95 21.72
N TYR A 356 4.54 -4.00 21.30
CA TYR A 356 5.13 -5.13 20.58
C TYR A 356 4.14 -5.83 19.65
N LYS A 357 4.66 -6.45 18.58
CA LYS A 357 3.88 -7.27 17.64
C LYS A 357 4.79 -8.25 16.91
N ASN A 358 4.30 -9.47 16.72
CA ASN A 358 4.92 -10.43 15.80
C ASN A 358 4.22 -10.36 14.45
N ILE A 359 4.98 -10.21 13.37
CA ILE A 359 4.47 -10.23 11.99
C ILE A 359 5.31 -11.23 11.18
N LYS A 360 4.63 -12.10 10.44
CA LYS A 360 5.29 -13.03 9.53
C LYS A 360 5.70 -12.33 8.24
N LEU A 361 7.01 -12.25 7.98
CA LEU A 361 7.62 -11.57 6.84
C LEU A 361 8.61 -12.49 6.13
N LYS A 362 8.76 -12.31 4.82
CA LYS A 362 9.73 -13.03 3.99
C LYS A 362 11.12 -12.42 4.17
N GLN A 363 12.21 -13.13 3.86
CA GLN A 363 13.55 -12.52 3.90
C GLN A 363 13.64 -11.29 2.98
N GLY A 364 14.30 -10.25 3.49
CA GLY A 364 14.39 -8.98 2.78
C GLY A 364 14.89 -7.83 3.63
N LEU A 365 14.90 -6.65 3.00
CA LEU A 365 15.10 -5.35 3.63
C LEU A 365 13.73 -4.67 3.75
N TYR A 366 13.42 -4.10 4.91
CA TYR A 366 12.10 -3.54 5.19
C TYR A 366 12.20 -2.19 5.87
N ASP A 367 11.54 -1.21 5.29
CA ASP A 367 11.22 0.04 5.97
C ASP A 367 9.87 -0.03 6.68
N TYR A 368 9.77 0.66 7.81
CA TYR A 368 8.57 0.74 8.62
C TYR A 368 8.50 2.00 9.48
N LYS A 369 7.29 2.31 9.95
CA LYS A 369 7.00 3.36 10.93
C LYS A 369 5.97 2.87 11.94
N TYR A 370 5.90 3.58 13.05
CA TYR A 370 4.85 3.47 14.04
C TYR A 370 3.82 4.59 13.88
N VAL A 371 2.54 4.23 13.87
CA VAL A 371 1.43 5.18 13.73
C VAL A 371 0.48 5.03 14.91
N TRP A 372 -0.01 6.16 15.42
CA TRP A 372 -1.08 6.20 16.39
C TRP A 372 -2.41 6.51 15.71
N LEU A 373 -3.46 5.76 16.03
CA LEU A 373 -4.83 6.05 15.65
C LEU A 373 -5.62 6.44 16.90
N ASP A 374 -6.09 7.69 16.94
CA ASP A 374 -7.02 8.13 17.97
C ASP A 374 -8.44 7.66 17.61
N LYS A 375 -9.03 6.75 18.41
CA LYS A 375 -10.34 6.17 18.08
C LYS A 375 -11.50 7.16 18.22
N LYS A 376 -11.34 8.24 18.98
CA LYS A 376 -12.41 9.24 19.16
C LYS A 376 -12.52 10.13 17.93
N THR A 377 -11.39 10.53 17.38
CA THR A 377 -11.33 11.45 16.23
C THR A 377 -11.19 10.74 14.89
N GLY A 378 -10.75 9.48 14.89
CA GLY A 378 -10.38 8.73 13.68
C GLY A 378 -9.09 9.23 13.02
N LYS A 379 -8.36 10.15 13.66
CA LYS A 379 -7.12 10.73 13.12
C LYS A 379 -5.94 9.81 13.36
N THR A 380 -5.11 9.70 12.34
CA THR A 380 -3.81 9.01 12.38
C THR A 380 -2.70 10.03 12.54
N ASP A 381 -1.70 9.71 13.35
CA ASP A 381 -0.55 10.58 13.61
C ASP A 381 0.69 9.70 13.84
N GLU A 382 1.67 9.82 12.95
CA GLU A 382 2.97 9.13 13.10
C GLU A 382 3.94 9.92 13.98
N SER A 383 3.79 11.24 14.06
CA SER A 383 4.75 12.11 14.73
C SER A 383 4.83 11.90 16.23
N VAL A 384 3.78 11.35 16.85
CA VAL A 384 3.81 10.98 18.27
C VAL A 384 4.87 9.90 18.58
N PHE A 385 5.26 9.10 17.58
CA PHE A 385 6.29 8.07 17.71
C PHE A 385 7.52 8.32 16.85
N GLU A 386 7.41 9.08 15.76
CA GLU A 386 8.51 9.29 14.80
C GLU A 386 9.06 10.71 14.80
N GLY A 387 8.32 11.69 15.33
CA GLY A 387 8.62 13.11 15.17
C GLY A 387 8.24 13.63 13.77
N SER A 388 8.51 14.91 13.52
CA SER A 388 8.28 15.54 12.23
C SER A 388 9.28 16.65 11.99
N PHE A 389 10.05 16.56 10.90
CA PHE A 389 11.15 17.46 10.58
C PHE A 389 11.09 17.89 9.13
N PHE A 390 11.14 19.20 8.87
CA PHE A 390 11.10 19.75 7.51
C PHE A 390 12.19 19.17 6.60
N GLU A 391 13.33 18.78 7.16
CA GLU A 391 14.49 18.26 6.45
C GLU A 391 14.34 16.81 5.96
N THR A 392 13.33 16.07 6.44
CA THR A 392 13.10 14.66 6.10
C THR A 392 12.98 14.45 4.58
N GLU A 393 13.69 13.46 4.04
CA GLU A 393 13.58 13.10 2.64
C GLU A 393 12.22 12.44 2.36
N ASN A 394 11.33 13.18 1.71
CA ASN A 394 10.08 12.64 1.19
C ASN A 394 10.03 12.67 -0.34
N THR A 395 9.20 11.80 -0.89
CA THR A 395 8.82 11.77 -2.30
C THR A 395 7.34 12.07 -2.45
N TYR A 396 7.00 13.13 -3.18
CA TYR A 396 5.62 13.55 -3.46
C TYR A 396 5.18 13.12 -4.86
N GLN A 397 4.00 12.54 -4.96
CA GLN A 397 3.37 12.16 -6.22
C GLN A 397 2.18 13.04 -6.53
N VAL A 398 2.10 13.51 -7.76
CA VAL A 398 0.99 14.32 -8.25
C VAL A 398 0.29 13.57 -9.37
N PHE A 399 -1.02 13.37 -9.21
CA PHE A 399 -1.90 12.79 -10.23
C PHE A 399 -2.84 13.88 -10.73
N VAL A 400 -2.90 14.11 -12.03
CA VAL A 400 -3.78 15.11 -12.64
C VAL A 400 -4.86 14.39 -13.45
N TYR A 401 -6.09 14.48 -12.98
CA TYR A 401 -7.26 13.92 -13.64
C TYR A 401 -8.03 15.02 -14.36
N TYR A 402 -8.49 14.72 -15.57
CA TYR A 402 -9.30 15.62 -16.36
C TYR A 402 -10.53 14.90 -16.91
N ARG A 403 -11.69 15.52 -16.70
CA ARG A 403 -12.95 15.09 -17.30
C ARG A 403 -13.30 16.04 -18.43
N ARG A 404 -13.13 15.57 -19.68
CA ARG A 404 -13.54 16.36 -20.85
C ARG A 404 -15.05 16.64 -20.80
N PRO A 405 -15.51 17.81 -21.29
CA PRO A 405 -16.94 18.07 -21.46
C PRO A 405 -17.62 16.95 -22.24
N GLY A 406 -18.72 16.42 -21.69
CA GLY A 406 -19.46 15.30 -22.29
C GLY A 406 -18.84 13.91 -22.08
N SER A 407 -17.66 13.80 -21.45
CA SER A 407 -17.03 12.50 -21.18
C SER A 407 -17.78 11.68 -20.12
N ARG A 408 -17.84 10.36 -20.36
CA ARG A 408 -18.38 9.37 -19.42
C ARG A 408 -17.38 9.01 -18.30
N TRP A 409 -16.10 9.37 -18.45
CA TRP A 409 -15.05 9.05 -17.48
C TRP A 409 -14.04 10.19 -17.29
N GLU A 410 -13.22 10.04 -16.25
CA GLU A 410 -12.08 10.90 -15.94
C GLU A 410 -10.80 10.26 -16.47
N GLU A 411 -9.97 11.03 -17.16
CA GLU A 411 -8.68 10.60 -17.69
C GLU A 411 -7.56 11.01 -16.73
N LEU A 412 -6.61 10.12 -16.43
CA LEU A 412 -5.35 10.50 -15.79
C LEU A 412 -4.41 11.07 -16.86
N ILE A 413 -4.34 12.40 -16.93
CA ILE A 413 -3.65 13.14 -18.00
C ILE A 413 -2.24 13.61 -17.61
N GLY A 414 -1.85 13.44 -16.35
CA GLY A 414 -0.53 13.83 -15.86
C GLY A 414 -0.15 13.05 -14.61
N PHE A 415 1.13 12.74 -14.51
CA PHE A 415 1.75 12.14 -13.34
C PHE A 415 3.12 12.77 -13.12
N SER A 416 3.47 13.06 -11.87
CA SER A 416 4.81 13.53 -11.50
C SER A 416 5.21 12.93 -10.16
N ASN A 417 6.49 12.61 -10.01
CA ASN A 417 7.06 12.02 -8.81
C ASN A 417 8.33 12.80 -8.46
N VAL A 418 8.26 13.65 -7.43
CA VAL A 418 9.28 14.62 -7.08
C VAL A 418 9.80 14.32 -5.68
N ASN A 419 11.11 14.17 -5.55
CA ASN A 419 11.77 13.93 -4.27
C ASN A 419 12.36 15.24 -3.76
N THR A 420 12.33 15.43 -2.45
CA THR A 420 12.79 16.64 -1.75
C THR A 420 14.29 16.92 -1.91
N THR A 421 15.12 15.89 -2.04
CA THR A 421 16.59 16.01 -2.13
C THR A 421 17.13 15.83 -3.55
N LYS A 422 16.43 15.09 -4.41
CA LYS A 422 16.80 14.83 -5.82
C LYS A 422 16.00 15.74 -6.75
N ARG A 423 16.58 16.88 -7.13
CA ARG A 423 16.01 17.84 -8.10
C ARG A 423 16.36 17.50 -9.54
#